data_AF-A0A1A8I2J9-F1
#
_entry.id   AF-A0A1A8I2J9-F1
#
_cell.length_a   1.000
_cell.length_b   1.000
_cell.length_c   1.000
_cell.angle_alpha   90.00
_cell.angle_beta   90.00
_cell.angle_gamma   90.00
#
_symmetry.space_group_name_H-M   'P 1'
#
loop_
_entity.id
_entity.type
_entity.pdbx_description
1 polymer ?
#
loop_
_entity_poly.entity_id
_entity_poly.type
_entity_poly.pdbx_seq_one_letter_code
_entity_poly.pdbx_strand_id
1 'polypeptide(L)'
;MEYIIFLHFSLYFSCVLRVVNGDVTYNIPEEMKRGSMIGNIAKDLGLDISKLTARNARIDPEENSTPHSGINLQTGELTVLERIDRESLCGKKASCVLKQELVLENPLELHRVNIRVQDINDNSPQFNEDLLKIEIHESAVKGARFSLDEAHDEDIGENAVQRYAIEQ
;
A
#
# COMPACT_ATOMS: atom_id res chain seq x y z
N MET A 1 -54.44 -21.62 -1.60
CA MET A 1 -53.31 -22.37 -0.99
C MET A 1 -51.98 -22.12 -1.71
N GLU A 2 -51.96 -21.77 -2.99
CA GLU A 2 -50.70 -21.53 -3.73
C GLU A 2 -50.04 -20.17 -3.44
N TYR A 3 -50.82 -19.12 -3.19
CA TYR A 3 -50.29 -17.76 -2.90
C TYR A 3 -49.45 -17.68 -1.61
N ILE A 4 -49.74 -18.52 -0.62
CA ILE A 4 -49.04 -18.51 0.68
C ILE A 4 -47.62 -19.11 0.54
N ILE A 5 -47.43 -20.04 -0.40
CA ILE A 5 -46.14 -20.70 -0.64
C ILE A 5 -45.17 -19.73 -1.35
N PHE A 6 -45.65 -18.93 -2.31
CA PHE A 6 -44.83 -17.91 -2.98
C PHE A 6 -44.34 -16.81 -2.03
N LEU A 7 -45.17 -16.41 -1.06
CA LEU A 7 -44.80 -15.40 -0.06
C LEU A 7 -43.70 -15.89 0.90
N HIS A 8 -43.73 -17.16 1.27
CA HIS A 8 -42.66 -17.76 2.09
C HIS A 8 -41.34 -17.89 1.32
N PHE A 9 -41.39 -18.18 0.02
CA PHE A 9 -40.19 -18.29 -0.82
C PHE A 9 -39.55 -16.90 -1.06
N SER A 10 -40.35 -15.84 -1.21
CA SER A 10 -39.81 -14.47 -1.37
C SER A 10 -39.26 -13.89 -0.05
N LEU A 11 -39.88 -14.21 1.10
CA LEU A 11 -39.34 -13.82 2.41
C LEU A 11 -38.02 -14.53 2.73
N TYR A 12 -37.87 -15.79 2.31
CA TYR A 12 -36.63 -16.55 2.51
C TYR A 12 -35.49 -16.02 1.64
N PHE A 13 -35.79 -15.57 0.41
CA PHE A 13 -34.81 -14.95 -0.49
C PHE A 13 -34.32 -13.57 0.03
N SER A 14 -35.18 -12.82 0.72
CA SER A 14 -34.83 -11.53 1.34
C SER A 14 -33.87 -11.65 2.53
N CYS A 15 -33.73 -12.83 3.14
CA CYS A 15 -32.98 -13.01 4.39
C CYS A 15 -31.53 -13.49 4.18
N VAL A 16 -31.04 -13.52 2.93
CA VAL A 16 -29.66 -13.95 2.61
C VAL A 16 -28.80 -12.83 2.01
N LEU A 17 -29.13 -11.56 2.30
CA LEU A 17 -28.12 -10.51 2.18
C LEU A 17 -27.19 -10.64 3.39
N ARG A 18 -26.24 -11.58 3.30
CA ARG A 18 -25.04 -11.52 4.12
C ARG A 18 -24.40 -10.18 3.81
N VAL A 19 -24.42 -9.26 4.78
CA VAL A 19 -23.53 -8.09 4.75
C VAL A 19 -22.13 -8.69 4.83
N VAL A 20 -21.47 -8.78 3.68
CA VAL A 20 -20.05 -9.08 3.64
C VAL A 20 -19.38 -7.83 4.21
N ASN A 21 -18.85 -7.92 5.43
CA ASN A 21 -17.95 -6.90 5.94
C ASN A 21 -16.72 -6.94 5.01
N GLY A 22 -16.61 -5.92 4.16
CA GLY A 22 -15.54 -5.81 3.17
C GLY A 22 -14.24 -5.33 3.81
N ASP A 23 -13.13 -5.84 3.29
CA ASP A 23 -11.80 -5.29 3.59
C ASP A 23 -11.73 -3.86 3.04
N VAL A 24 -11.26 -2.91 3.85
CA VAL A 24 -11.07 -1.52 3.41
C VAL A 24 -9.66 -1.41 2.82
N THR A 25 -9.55 -0.81 1.63
CA THR A 25 -8.24 -0.59 1.00
C THR A 25 -8.06 0.88 0.65
N TYR A 26 -6.95 1.45 1.10
CA TYR A 26 -6.51 2.80 0.74
C TYR A 26 -5.29 2.72 -0.19
N ASN A 27 -5.28 3.53 -1.24
CA ASN A 27 -4.10 3.73 -2.07
C ASN A 27 -3.51 5.08 -1.70
N ILE A 28 -2.25 5.08 -1.30
CA ILE A 28 -1.54 6.29 -0.92
C ILE A 28 -0.18 6.35 -1.62
N PRO A 29 0.30 7.54 -1.98
CA PRO A 29 1.71 7.70 -2.32
C PRO A 29 2.58 7.34 -1.12
N GLU A 30 3.80 6.90 -1.37
CA GLU A 30 4.86 7.00 -0.37
C GLU A 30 5.21 8.45 -0.05
N GLU A 31 6.22 8.66 0.79
CA GLU A 31 6.71 9.99 1.16
C GLU A 31 5.70 10.86 1.92
N MET A 32 4.61 10.23 2.38
CA MET A 32 3.63 10.91 3.23
C MET A 32 4.24 11.24 4.59
N LYS A 33 4.07 12.50 4.99
CA LYS A 33 4.59 13.00 6.27
C LYS A 33 3.79 12.44 7.44
N ARG A 34 4.45 12.36 8.60
CA ARG A 34 3.78 12.06 9.86
C ARG A 34 2.59 13.00 10.10
N GLY A 35 1.45 12.41 10.48
CA GLY A 35 0.20 13.12 10.73
C GLY A 35 -0.64 13.37 9.47
N SER A 36 -0.15 13.03 8.27
CA SER A 36 -0.97 13.10 7.06
C SER A 36 -2.17 12.17 7.16
N MET A 37 -3.31 12.63 6.64
CA MET A 37 -4.55 11.86 6.58
C MET A 37 -4.50 10.85 5.43
N ILE A 38 -4.83 9.59 5.72
CA ILE A 38 -4.99 8.53 4.72
C ILE A 38 -6.44 8.47 4.23
N GLY A 39 -7.40 8.47 5.15
CA GLY A 39 -8.83 8.35 4.83
C GLY A 39 -9.72 8.34 6.08
N ASN A 40 -11.04 8.41 5.92
CA ASN A 40 -11.99 8.35 7.04
C ASN A 40 -12.57 6.94 7.19
N ILE A 41 -11.88 6.10 7.95
CA ILE A 41 -12.23 4.69 8.16
C ILE A 41 -13.57 4.51 8.88
N ALA A 42 -13.92 5.43 9.78
CA ALA A 42 -15.21 5.36 10.47
C ALA A 42 -16.38 5.51 9.50
N LYS A 43 -16.29 6.50 8.59
CA LYS A 43 -17.29 6.71 7.55
C LYS A 43 -17.36 5.54 6.58
N ASP A 44 -16.21 5.02 6.15
CA ASP A 44 -16.14 3.94 5.16
C ASP A 44 -16.69 2.61 5.70
N LEU A 45 -16.53 2.35 7.00
CA LEU A 45 -17.10 1.18 7.68
C LEU A 45 -18.49 1.43 8.29
N GLY A 46 -19.04 2.64 8.18
CA GLY A 46 -20.32 3.01 8.79
C GLY A 46 -20.30 2.98 10.32
N LEU A 47 -19.13 3.18 10.94
CA LEU A 47 -18.94 3.22 12.38
C LEU A 47 -19.25 4.63 12.91
N ASP A 48 -19.96 4.68 14.04
CA ASP A 48 -20.16 5.92 14.78
C ASP A 48 -18.87 6.26 15.56
N ILE A 49 -18.43 7.52 15.45
CA ILE A 49 -17.25 8.06 16.15
C ILE A 49 -17.35 7.82 17.66
N SER A 50 -18.56 7.94 18.23
CA SER A 50 -18.79 7.70 19.66
C SER A 50 -18.41 6.27 20.09
N LYS A 51 -18.60 5.30 19.19
CA LYS A 51 -18.27 3.89 19.42
C LYS A 51 -16.76 3.63 19.36
N LEU A 52 -16.00 4.42 18.60
CA LEU A 52 -14.55 4.23 18.49
C LEU A 52 -13.87 4.40 19.84
N THR A 53 -14.20 5.48 20.55
CA THR A 53 -13.65 5.72 21.90
C THR A 53 -14.23 4.74 22.91
N ALA A 54 -15.55 4.50 22.88
CA ALA A 54 -16.21 3.60 23.82
C ALA A 54 -15.73 2.13 23.72
N ARG A 55 -15.31 1.70 22.53
CA ARG A 55 -14.83 0.35 22.24
C ARG A 55 -13.31 0.26 22.09
N ASN A 56 -12.57 1.26 22.58
CA ASN A 56 -11.10 1.25 22.57
C ASN A 56 -10.52 0.92 21.19
N ALA A 57 -11.03 1.61 20.14
CA ALA A 57 -10.63 1.34 18.77
C ALA A 57 -9.13 1.57 18.58
N ARG A 58 -8.46 0.65 17.88
CA ARG A 58 -7.04 0.79 17.56
C ARG A 58 -6.72 0.11 16.23
N ILE A 59 -5.59 0.50 15.66
CA ILE A 59 -5.03 -0.12 14.47
C ILE A 59 -3.87 -1.00 14.91
N ASP A 60 -4.03 -2.31 14.71
CA ASP A 60 -3.00 -3.30 15.01
C ASP A 60 -2.43 -3.82 13.68
N PRO A 61 -1.10 -3.90 13.51
CA PRO A 61 -0.50 -4.56 12.35
C PRO A 61 -0.78 -6.07 12.38
N GLU A 62 -1.00 -6.69 11.21
CA GLU A 62 -1.27 -8.15 11.12
C GLU A 62 -0.02 -8.97 11.51
N GLU A 63 1.17 -8.40 11.33
CA GLU A 63 2.46 -9.00 11.71
C GLU A 63 3.08 -8.23 12.88
N ASN A 64 4.09 -8.79 13.56
CA ASN A 64 4.88 -8.11 14.62
C ASN A 64 5.77 -6.97 14.05
N SER A 65 5.22 -6.19 13.13
CA SER A 65 5.82 -5.00 12.53
C SER A 65 5.47 -3.77 13.35
N THR A 66 6.17 -2.67 13.08
CA THR A 66 5.81 -1.36 13.63
C THR A 66 4.50 -0.87 12.99
N PRO A 67 3.63 -0.19 13.75
CA PRO A 67 2.42 0.40 13.19
C PRO A 67 2.78 1.64 12.35
N HIS A 68 2.53 1.60 11.05
CA HIS A 68 2.77 2.72 10.13
C HIS A 68 1.63 3.74 10.12
N SER A 69 0.47 3.35 10.62
CA SER A 69 -0.73 4.19 10.68
C SER A 69 -1.48 3.99 11.99
N GLY A 70 -2.21 5.04 12.36
CA GLY A 70 -3.05 5.08 13.56
C GLY A 70 -4.40 5.67 13.24
N ILE A 71 -5.31 5.62 14.20
CA ILE A 71 -6.66 6.17 14.08
C ILE A 71 -6.85 7.36 15.02
N ASN A 72 -7.39 8.45 14.50
CA ASN A 72 -7.88 9.54 15.32
C ASN A 72 -9.30 9.20 15.80
N LEU A 73 -9.44 8.93 17.09
CA LEU A 73 -10.70 8.51 17.71
C LEU A 73 -11.78 9.60 17.73
N GLN A 74 -11.41 10.87 17.56
CA GLN A 74 -12.34 12.00 17.56
C GLN A 74 -12.93 12.27 16.18
N THR A 75 -12.19 11.97 15.11
CA THR A 75 -12.62 12.23 13.72
C THR A 75 -12.96 10.96 12.94
N GLY A 76 -12.47 9.80 13.41
CA GLY A 76 -12.56 8.54 12.69
C GLY A 76 -11.60 8.44 11.51
N GLU A 77 -10.57 9.28 11.47
CA GLU A 77 -9.60 9.35 10.37
C GLU A 77 -8.38 8.46 10.65
N LEU A 78 -7.96 7.72 9.64
CA LEU A 78 -6.69 7.01 9.61
C LEU A 78 -5.58 8.00 9.26
N THR A 79 -4.50 8.01 10.03
CA THR A 79 -3.37 8.93 9.89
C THR A 79 -2.04 8.19 9.85
N VAL A 80 -1.06 8.79 9.17
CA VAL A 80 0.30 8.27 9.08
C VAL A 80 1.05 8.54 10.40
N LEU A 81 1.62 7.50 11.01
CA LEU A 81 2.38 7.63 12.26
C LEU A 81 3.85 8.00 12.01
N GLU A 82 4.44 7.45 10.96
CA GLU A 82 5.83 7.68 10.54
C GLU A 82 5.91 7.79 9.02
N ARG A 83 6.95 8.44 8.50
CA ARG A 83 7.15 8.59 7.05
C ARG A 83 7.11 7.21 6.40
N ILE A 84 6.30 7.10 5.35
CA ILE A 84 6.15 5.85 4.59
C ILE A 84 7.17 5.90 3.46
N ASP A 85 8.12 4.98 3.49
CA ASP A 85 9.20 4.84 2.54
C ASP A 85 9.11 3.43 1.95
N ARG A 86 8.76 3.31 0.66
CA ARG A 86 8.38 2.03 0.06
C ARG A 86 9.60 1.12 -0.07
N GLU A 87 10.78 1.69 -0.28
CA GLU A 87 12.06 1.02 -0.46
C GLU A 87 12.42 0.25 0.80
N SER A 88 12.33 0.88 1.98
CA SER A 88 12.61 0.22 3.26
C SER A 88 11.55 -0.81 3.65
N LEU A 89 10.28 -0.59 3.30
CA LEU A 89 9.18 -1.48 3.69
C LEU A 89 9.06 -2.72 2.80
N CYS A 90 9.22 -2.53 1.49
CA CYS A 90 8.89 -3.53 0.49
C CYS A 90 10.04 -3.83 -0.49
N GLY A 91 11.06 -2.97 -0.55
CA GLY A 91 12.18 -3.08 -1.48
C GLY A 91 11.69 -3.17 -2.93
N LYS A 92 12.27 -4.09 -3.69
CA LYS A 92 11.93 -4.30 -5.12
C LYS A 92 10.67 -5.14 -5.39
N LYS A 93 9.82 -5.36 -4.39
CA LYS A 93 8.56 -6.13 -4.58
C LYS A 93 7.61 -5.34 -5.50
N ALA A 94 7.00 -6.02 -6.47
CA ALA A 94 6.05 -5.42 -7.42
C ALA A 94 4.76 -4.88 -6.77
N SER A 95 4.45 -5.26 -5.53
CA SER A 95 3.30 -4.77 -4.79
C SER A 95 3.69 -4.55 -3.33
N CYS A 96 3.41 -3.35 -2.82
CA CYS A 96 3.61 -2.98 -1.43
C CYS A 96 2.25 -2.76 -0.75
N VAL A 97 1.86 -3.68 0.13
CA VAL A 97 0.60 -3.62 0.87
C VAL A 97 0.89 -3.84 2.35
N LEU A 98 0.62 -2.80 3.14
CA LEU A 98 0.68 -2.88 4.60
C LEU A 98 -0.68 -3.38 5.09
N LYS A 99 -0.68 -4.56 5.71
CA LYS A 99 -1.90 -5.20 6.21
C LYS A 99 -2.06 -4.92 7.70
N GLN A 100 -3.24 -4.45 8.07
CA GLN A 100 -3.57 -4.02 9.42
C GLN A 100 -5.01 -4.38 9.73
N GLU A 101 -5.35 -4.35 11.01
CA GLU A 101 -6.70 -4.60 11.50
C GLU A 101 -7.15 -3.44 12.38
N LEU A 102 -8.35 -2.92 12.10
CA LEU A 102 -9.08 -2.09 13.05
C LEU A 102 -9.73 -3.02 14.07
N VAL A 103 -9.29 -2.91 15.32
CA VAL A 103 -9.80 -3.68 16.45
C VAL A 103 -10.75 -2.83 17.25
N LEU A 104 -11.96 -3.34 17.50
CA LEU A 104 -12.95 -2.79 18.41
C LEU A 104 -13.21 -3.79 19.53
N GLU A 105 -13.12 -3.37 20.78
CA GLU A 105 -13.31 -4.23 21.96
C GLU A 105 -14.77 -4.21 22.47
N ASN A 106 -15.13 -5.25 23.22
CA ASN A 106 -16.38 -5.38 23.98
C ASN A 106 -17.68 -5.03 23.19
N PRO A 107 -18.14 -5.88 22.25
CA PRO A 107 -17.57 -7.19 21.86
C PRO A 107 -16.38 -7.04 20.92
N LEU A 108 -15.57 -8.09 20.74
CA LEU A 108 -14.46 -8.07 19.81
C LEU A 108 -14.97 -8.05 18.36
N GLU A 109 -14.53 -7.07 17.58
CA GLU A 109 -14.81 -6.93 16.14
C GLU A 109 -13.54 -6.49 15.43
N LEU A 110 -13.27 -7.09 14.27
CA LEU A 110 -12.06 -6.89 13.48
C LEU A 110 -12.45 -6.51 12.06
N HIS A 111 -11.87 -5.43 11.55
CA HIS A 111 -11.97 -5.06 10.14
C HIS A 111 -10.58 -5.02 9.53
N ARG A 112 -10.39 -5.71 8.40
CA ARG A 112 -9.13 -5.67 7.67
C ARG A 112 -8.99 -4.33 6.95
N VAL A 113 -7.80 -3.75 7.11
CA VAL A 113 -7.40 -2.48 6.51
C VAL A 113 -6.11 -2.72 5.74
N ASN A 114 -6.18 -2.55 4.43
CA ASN A 114 -5.02 -2.67 3.55
C ASN A 114 -4.60 -1.28 3.09
N ILE A 115 -3.32 -0.94 3.25
CA ILE A 115 -2.74 0.29 2.72
C ILE A 115 -1.81 -0.09 1.59
N ARG A 116 -2.19 0.21 0.36
CA ARG A 116 -1.36 0.04 -0.83
C ARG A 116 -0.51 1.30 -1.01
N VAL A 117 0.80 1.13 -0.88
CA VAL A 117 1.78 2.20 -1.09
C VAL A 117 2.12 2.27 -2.58
N GLN A 118 2.00 3.46 -3.15
CA GLN A 118 2.33 3.76 -4.54
C GLN A 118 3.72 4.37 -4.61
N ASP A 119 4.51 3.86 -5.53
CA ASP A 119 5.87 4.32 -5.84
C ASP A 119 5.86 5.77 -6.34
N ILE A 120 6.75 6.60 -5.81
CA ILE A 120 7.07 7.94 -6.30
C ILE A 120 8.49 7.92 -6.85
N ASN A 121 8.76 8.70 -7.90
CA ASN A 121 10.12 8.88 -8.42
C ASN A 121 10.89 9.88 -7.54
N ASP A 122 11.36 9.43 -6.38
CA ASP A 122 12.20 10.22 -5.47
C ASP A 122 13.65 9.72 -5.38
N ASN A 123 13.94 8.57 -6.00
CA ASN A 123 15.31 8.13 -6.25
C ASN A 123 15.72 8.47 -7.69
N SER A 124 17.01 8.36 -7.98
CA SER A 124 17.51 8.62 -9.33
C SER A 124 18.56 7.57 -9.70
N PRO A 125 18.65 7.15 -10.97
CA PRO A 125 19.63 6.16 -11.39
C PRO A 125 21.06 6.62 -11.09
N GLN A 126 21.83 5.75 -10.44
CA GLN A 126 23.24 5.98 -10.12
C GLN A 126 24.10 4.83 -10.60
N PHE A 127 25.23 5.13 -11.23
CA PHE A 127 26.27 4.14 -11.46
C PHE A 127 27.08 3.92 -10.18
N ASN A 128 27.70 2.75 -10.05
CA ASN A 128 28.56 2.44 -8.91
C ASN A 128 29.81 3.33 -8.86
N GLU A 129 30.29 3.77 -10.03
CA GLU A 129 31.52 4.55 -10.20
C GLU A 129 31.23 5.80 -11.03
N ASP A 130 31.73 6.96 -10.60
CA ASP A 130 31.59 8.24 -11.33
C ASP A 130 32.46 8.27 -12.60
N LEU A 131 33.56 7.51 -12.61
CA LEU A 131 34.50 7.43 -13.73
C LEU A 131 34.75 5.97 -14.10
N LEU A 132 34.21 5.57 -15.24
CA LEU A 132 34.48 4.26 -15.83
C LEU A 132 35.60 4.36 -16.87
N LYS A 133 36.72 3.66 -16.64
CA LYS A 133 37.80 3.54 -17.61
C LYS A 133 37.68 2.22 -18.38
N ILE A 134 37.53 2.31 -19.69
CA ILE A 134 37.45 1.14 -20.59
C ILE A 134 38.66 1.16 -21.52
N GLU A 135 39.42 0.06 -21.53
CA GLU A 135 40.57 -0.10 -22.42
C GLU A 135 40.15 -0.98 -23.62
N ILE A 136 40.21 -0.40 -24.82
CA ILE A 136 39.82 -1.05 -26.07
C ILE A 136 41.05 -1.21 -26.94
N HIS A 137 41.32 -2.44 -27.38
CA HIS A 137 42.43 -2.70 -28.29
C HIS A 137 42.19 -2.07 -29.66
N GLU A 138 43.21 -1.47 -30.27
CA GLU A 138 43.08 -0.78 -31.57
C GLU A 138 42.64 -1.70 -32.72
N SER A 139 42.92 -3.01 -32.61
CA SER A 139 42.49 -4.01 -33.59
C SER A 139 41.06 -4.53 -33.35
N ALA A 140 40.31 -3.92 -32.43
CA ALA A 140 38.92 -4.28 -32.18
C ALA A 140 38.08 -4.16 -33.46
N VAL A 141 37.33 -5.22 -33.74
CA VAL A 141 36.48 -5.29 -34.94
C VAL A 141 35.27 -4.37 -34.80
N LYS A 142 34.78 -3.83 -35.92
CA LYS A 142 33.55 -3.03 -35.94
C LYS A 142 32.37 -3.84 -35.43
N GLY A 143 31.55 -3.24 -34.57
CA GLY A 143 30.42 -3.92 -33.92
C GLY A 143 30.80 -4.75 -32.69
N ALA A 144 32.06 -4.74 -32.27
CA ALA A 144 32.46 -5.27 -30.96
C ALA A 144 31.65 -4.57 -29.85
N ARG A 145 31.28 -5.34 -28.82
CA ARG A 145 30.52 -4.87 -27.66
C ARG A 145 31.40 -4.92 -26.43
N PHE A 146 31.31 -3.87 -25.62
CA PHE A 146 32.00 -3.75 -24.35
C PHE A 146 30.92 -3.55 -23.28
N SER A 147 30.93 -4.40 -22.26
CA SER A 147 29.95 -4.31 -21.17
C SER A 147 30.22 -3.09 -20.31
N LEU A 148 29.14 -2.46 -19.86
CA LEU A 148 29.12 -1.41 -18.86
C LEU A 148 28.33 -1.94 -17.67
N ASP A 149 28.69 -1.48 -16.47
CA ASP A 149 27.87 -1.74 -15.29
C ASP A 149 26.55 -0.98 -15.42
N GLU A 150 25.48 -1.59 -14.93
CA GLU A 150 24.16 -0.97 -14.94
C GLU A 150 24.06 0.14 -13.87
N ALA A 151 23.35 1.20 -14.20
CA ALA A 151 22.88 2.13 -13.18
C ALA A 151 21.85 1.43 -12.29
N HIS A 152 21.94 1.68 -10.99
CA HIS A 152 21.01 1.21 -9.99
C HIS A 152 20.06 2.34 -9.62
N ASP A 153 18.79 2.02 -9.56
CA ASP A 153 17.71 2.90 -9.10
C ASP A 153 16.91 2.07 -8.10
N GLU A 154 16.43 2.66 -7.00
CA GLU A 154 15.65 1.96 -5.96
C GLU A 154 14.14 1.95 -6.26
N ASP A 155 13.69 2.75 -7.22
CA ASP A 155 12.29 2.83 -7.66
C ASP A 155 11.89 1.64 -8.56
N ILE A 156 10.59 1.47 -8.82
CA ILE A 156 10.07 0.35 -9.62
C ILE A 156 9.21 0.79 -10.81
N GLY A 157 8.98 -0.13 -11.74
CA GLY A 157 8.09 0.10 -12.87
C GLY A 157 8.60 1.19 -13.80
N GLU A 158 7.79 2.22 -14.06
CA GLU A 158 8.14 3.34 -14.94
C GLU A 158 9.17 4.30 -14.33
N ASN A 159 9.33 4.28 -13.00
CA ASN A 159 10.28 5.14 -12.29
C ASN A 159 11.69 4.55 -12.22
N ALA A 160 11.83 3.23 -12.42
CA ALA A 160 13.14 2.58 -12.53
C ALA A 160 13.91 3.01 -13.78
N VAL A 161 15.17 2.57 -13.92
CA VAL A 161 16.00 2.85 -15.10
C VAL A 161 15.31 2.42 -16.41
N GLN A 162 15.00 3.41 -17.26
CA GLN A 162 14.33 3.16 -18.55
C GLN A 162 15.28 3.18 -19.75
N ARG A 163 16.36 3.98 -19.70
CA ARG A 163 17.24 4.21 -20.86
C ARG A 163 18.64 4.62 -20.47
N TYR A 164 19.59 4.27 -21.32
CA TYR A 164 20.96 4.79 -21.29
C TYR A 164 21.21 5.64 -22.54
N ALA A 165 21.92 6.75 -22.37
CA ALA A 165 22.34 7.63 -23.45
C ALA A 165 23.83 7.93 -23.30
N ILE A 166 24.49 8.14 -24.44
CA ILE A 166 25.87 8.58 -24.52
C ILE A 166 25.85 9.99 -25.11
N GLU A 167 26.44 10.95 -24.42
CA GLU A 167 26.61 12.30 -24.96
C GLU A 167 27.72 12.30 -26.02
N GLN A 168 27.47 13.02 -27.12
CA GLN A 168 28.40 13.16 -28.26
C GLN A 168 29.07 14.53 -28.25
#